data_AF-A0A9E6B363-F1
#
_entry.id   AF-A0A9E6B363-F1
#
_cell.length_a   1.000
_cell.length_b   1.000
_cell.length_c   1.000
_cell.angle_alpha   90.00
_cell.angle_beta   90.00
_cell.angle_gamma   90.00
#
_symmetry.space_group_name_H-M   'P 1'
#
loop_
_entity.id
_entity.type
_entity.pdbx_description
1 polymer ?
#
loop_
_entity_poly.entity_id
_entity_poly.type
_entity_poly.pdbx_seq_one_letter_code
_entity_poly.pdbx_strand_id
1 'polypeptide(L)'
;NILNDEYIEYNEDGESVLNEDGDILQPLNMGFETEKAPTNDPTRRIDAVNSYLIKMVEGEPGYLVSRSCPMIRKGKIGGYQYKRMQMSGEERYKDKPDKNKYSHPADAEQYLALGFMGGYVVDSSDDYDDDFDDYEDVGVMGY
;
A
#
# COMPACT_ATOMS: atom_id res chain seq x y z
N ASN A 1 11.90 -11.12 -2.59
CA ASN A 1 13.28 -10.78 -2.95
C ASN A 1 13.36 -10.43 -4.42
N ILE A 2 12.91 -9.21 -4.78
CA ILE A 2 13.03 -8.68 -6.15
C ILE A 2 13.78 -7.35 -6.13
N LEU A 3 14.56 -7.14 -5.08
CA LEU A 3 15.64 -6.18 -5.06
C LEU A 3 16.87 -7.08 -4.98
N ASN A 4 17.36 -7.49 -6.15
CA ASN A 4 18.71 -8.02 -6.26
C ASN A 4 19.65 -6.83 -6.01
N ASP A 5 20.78 -7.08 -5.35
CA ASP A 5 21.84 -6.14 -4.94
C ASP A 5 22.47 -5.30 -6.07
N GLU A 6 21.89 -5.29 -7.28
CA GLU A 6 22.41 -4.68 -8.50
C GLU A 6 21.79 -3.30 -8.81
N TYR A 7 20.77 -2.88 -8.04
CA TYR A 7 20.10 -1.57 -8.20
C TYR A 7 20.02 -0.81 -6.86
N ILE A 8 21.16 -0.61 -6.22
CA ILE A 8 21.27 0.46 -5.21
C ILE A 8 21.54 1.74 -6.01
N GLU A 9 20.55 2.62 -6.08
CA GLU A 9 20.80 3.97 -6.59
C GLU A 9 21.65 4.73 -5.57
N TYR A 10 22.61 5.51 -6.06
CA TYR A 10 23.48 6.35 -5.24
C TYR A 10 23.27 7.81 -5.64
N ASN A 11 23.45 8.70 -4.68
CA ASN A 11 23.48 10.13 -4.93
C ASN A 11 24.69 10.55 -5.76
N GLU A 12 24.68 11.81 -6.22
CA GLU A 12 25.84 12.45 -6.85
C GLU A 12 27.07 12.41 -5.93
N ASP A 13 26.86 12.35 -4.61
CA ASP A 13 27.90 12.23 -3.58
C ASP A 13 28.33 10.77 -3.29
N GLY A 14 27.72 9.78 -3.95
CA GLY A 14 28.05 8.35 -3.80
C GLY A 14 27.46 7.66 -2.57
N GLU A 15 26.59 8.33 -1.82
CA GLU A 15 25.83 7.73 -0.71
C GLU A 15 24.62 6.95 -1.22
N SER A 16 24.28 5.81 -0.58
CA SER A 16 23.12 5.01 -0.97
C SER A 16 21.84 5.82 -0.79
N VAL A 17 20.97 5.84 -1.80
CA VAL A 17 19.66 6.50 -1.68
C VAL A 17 18.68 5.71 -0.82
N LEU A 18 19.07 4.53 -0.33
CA LEU A 18 18.27 3.63 0.47
C LEU A 18 18.82 3.55 1.90
N ASN A 19 17.92 3.50 2.89
CA ASN A 19 18.21 3.13 4.28
C ASN A 19 18.52 1.63 4.43
N GLU A 20 18.97 1.22 5.62
CA GLU A 20 19.17 -0.19 5.99
C GLU A 20 17.89 -1.04 5.78
N ASP A 21 16.71 -0.43 5.95
CA ASP A 21 15.40 -1.06 5.72
C ASP A 21 14.98 -1.12 4.24
N GLY A 22 15.81 -0.60 3.31
CA GLY A 22 15.53 -0.54 1.87
C GLY A 22 14.63 0.61 1.44
N ASP A 23 14.43 1.59 2.33
CA ASP A 23 13.58 2.76 2.10
C ASP A 23 14.33 3.88 1.40
N ILE A 24 13.70 4.52 0.39
CA ILE A 24 14.30 5.67 -0.29
C ILE A 24 14.35 6.87 0.67
N LEU A 25 15.55 7.40 0.87
CA LEU A 25 15.90 8.48 1.79
C LEU A 25 15.59 9.88 1.26
N GLN A 26 15.47 10.02 -0.05
CA GLN A 26 15.29 11.31 -0.70
C GLN A 26 14.38 11.25 -1.92
N PRO A 27 13.85 12.39 -2.38
CA PRO A 27 13.09 12.46 -3.62
C PRO A 27 13.89 11.90 -4.80
N LEU A 28 13.24 11.10 -5.64
CA LEU A 28 13.85 10.60 -6.86
C LEU A 28 14.04 11.78 -7.83
N ASN A 29 15.23 11.93 -8.39
CA ASN A 29 15.52 12.98 -9.36
C ASN A 29 14.94 12.63 -10.75
N MET A 30 13.61 12.68 -10.87
CA MET A 30 12.86 12.30 -12.08
C MET A 30 12.32 13.49 -12.89
N GLY A 31 12.68 14.72 -12.52
CA GLY A 31 12.19 15.95 -13.17
C GLY A 31 10.78 16.39 -12.73
N PHE A 32 10.24 15.74 -11.69
CA PHE A 32 9.02 16.14 -11.00
C PHE A 32 9.18 15.90 -9.49
N GLU A 33 8.38 16.58 -8.68
CA GLU A 33 8.39 16.42 -7.24
C GLU A 33 7.89 15.02 -6.86
N THR A 34 8.66 14.33 -6.02
CA THR A 34 8.31 13.00 -5.52
C THR A 34 8.30 13.02 -4.01
N GLU A 35 7.27 12.39 -3.43
CA GLU A 35 7.21 12.15 -2.00
C GLU A 35 7.33 10.67 -1.71
N LYS A 36 8.07 10.35 -0.64
CA LYS A 36 8.18 8.97 -0.14
C LYS A 36 6.82 8.54 0.39
N ALA A 37 6.42 7.31 0.07
CA ALA A 37 5.26 6.72 0.72
C ALA A 37 5.54 6.50 2.22
N PRO A 38 4.55 6.71 3.10
CA PRO A 38 4.75 6.55 4.54
C PRO A 38 5.13 5.14 5.00
N THR A 39 4.68 4.12 4.25
CA THR A 39 5.01 2.72 4.52
C THR A 39 4.88 1.86 3.26
N ASN A 40 5.63 0.77 3.21
CA ASN A 40 5.57 -0.26 2.16
C ASN A 40 4.69 -1.46 2.58
N ASP A 41 4.11 -1.47 3.78
CA ASP A 41 3.27 -2.59 4.25
C ASP A 41 2.10 -2.84 3.27
N PRO A 42 2.03 -4.01 2.60
CA PRO A 42 0.97 -4.32 1.64
C PRO A 42 -0.42 -4.29 2.26
N THR A 43 -0.56 -4.57 3.56
CA THR A 43 -1.86 -4.56 4.26
C THR A 43 -2.40 -3.13 4.29
N ARG A 44 -1.61 -2.19 4.82
CA ARG A 44 -1.96 -0.75 4.87
C ARG A 44 -2.20 -0.18 3.48
N ARG A 45 -1.40 -0.58 2.48
CA ARG A 45 -1.55 -0.18 1.08
C ARG A 45 -2.86 -0.66 0.46
N ILE A 46 -3.26 -1.91 0.71
CA ILE A 46 -4.53 -2.48 0.21
C ILE A 46 -5.72 -1.85 0.94
N ASP A 47 -5.64 -1.70 2.26
CA ASP A 47 -6.69 -1.08 3.07
C ASP A 47 -6.93 0.38 2.68
N ALA A 48 -5.87 1.10 2.31
CA ALA A 48 -5.99 2.45 1.78
C ALA A 48 -6.85 2.52 0.53
N VAL A 49 -6.73 1.55 -0.37
CA VAL A 49 -7.59 1.50 -1.56
C VAL A 49 -9.01 1.06 -1.19
N ASN A 50 -9.15 0.11 -0.26
CA ASN A 50 -10.45 -0.35 0.19
C ASN A 50 -11.30 0.78 0.79
N SER A 51 -10.68 1.70 1.52
CA SER A 51 -11.38 2.86 2.10
C SER A 51 -12.06 3.72 1.02
N TYR A 52 -11.40 3.96 -0.12
CA TYR A 52 -11.98 4.68 -1.24
C TYR A 52 -13.04 3.87 -1.99
N LEU A 53 -12.87 2.54 -2.09
CA LEU A 53 -13.83 1.65 -2.76
C LEU A 53 -15.19 1.59 -2.05
N ILE A 54 -15.19 1.67 -0.71
CA ILE A 54 -16.43 1.66 0.09
C ILE A 54 -17.01 3.06 0.34
N LYS A 55 -16.24 4.12 0.06
CA LYS A 55 -16.64 5.50 0.29
C LYS A 55 -17.71 5.95 -0.69
N MET A 56 -18.67 6.71 -0.18
CA MET A 56 -19.66 7.45 -1.00
C MET A 56 -19.43 8.95 -0.81
N VAL A 57 -19.48 9.71 -1.89
CA VAL A 57 -19.35 11.17 -1.89
C VAL A 57 -20.55 11.75 -2.61
N GLU A 58 -21.41 12.47 -1.89
CA GLU A 58 -22.65 13.06 -2.44
C GLU A 58 -23.57 12.05 -3.14
N GLY A 59 -23.58 10.80 -2.67
CA GLY A 59 -24.38 9.72 -3.25
C GLY A 59 -23.74 9.01 -4.45
N GLU A 60 -22.54 9.42 -4.85
CA GLU A 60 -21.75 8.76 -5.90
C GLU A 60 -20.58 7.96 -5.30
N PRO A 61 -20.04 6.94 -6.01
CA PRO A 61 -18.87 6.20 -5.56
C PRO A 61 -17.64 7.10 -5.38
N GLY A 62 -16.95 6.97 -4.26
CA GLY A 62 -15.73 7.73 -3.94
C GLY A 62 -14.49 7.30 -4.72
N TYR A 63 -14.60 6.24 -5.52
CA TYR A 63 -13.53 5.71 -6.37
C TYR A 63 -14.05 5.42 -7.77
N LEU A 64 -13.41 6.02 -8.77
CA LEU A 64 -13.77 5.87 -10.18
C LEU A 64 -12.54 5.47 -11.00
N VAL A 65 -12.71 4.52 -11.91
CA VAL A 65 -11.64 4.10 -12.84
C VAL A 65 -12.05 4.42 -14.27
N SER A 66 -11.23 5.22 -14.95
CA SER A 66 -11.44 5.51 -16.37
C SER A 66 -11.35 4.24 -17.23
N ARG A 67 -12.14 4.20 -18.31
CA ARG A 67 -12.08 3.14 -19.32
C ARG A 67 -10.71 3.05 -20.01
N SER A 68 -9.96 4.16 -20.03
CA SER A 68 -8.60 4.24 -20.58
C SER A 68 -7.54 3.54 -19.71
N CYS A 69 -7.91 3.02 -18.53
CA CYS A 69 -7.00 2.31 -17.62
C CYS A 69 -7.25 0.79 -17.65
N PRO A 70 -6.97 0.07 -18.75
CA PRO A 70 -7.33 -1.34 -18.91
C PRO A 70 -6.59 -2.26 -17.92
N MET A 71 -5.38 -1.88 -17.50
CA MET A 71 -4.57 -2.69 -16.57
C MET A 71 -5.17 -2.67 -15.16
N ILE A 72 -5.51 -1.48 -14.64
CA ILE A 72 -6.17 -1.34 -13.34
C ILE A 72 -7.53 -2.05 -13.36
N ARG A 73 -8.34 -1.80 -14.40
CA ARG A 73 -9.66 -2.46 -14.53
C ARG A 73 -9.56 -3.99 -14.52
N LYS A 74 -8.66 -4.56 -15.33
CA LYS A 74 -8.44 -6.02 -15.36
C LYS A 74 -7.84 -6.54 -14.06
N GLY A 75 -6.99 -5.75 -13.40
CA GLY A 75 -6.48 -6.02 -12.06
C GLY A 75 -7.61 -6.20 -11.05
N LYS A 76 -8.51 -5.21 -10.95
CA LYS A 76 -9.65 -5.21 -10.03
C LYS A 76 -10.70 -6.31 -10.31
N ILE A 77 -10.82 -6.77 -11.55
CA ILE A 77 -11.73 -7.88 -11.93
C ILE A 77 -11.14 -9.27 -11.56
N GLY A 78 -9.91 -9.33 -11.03
CA GLY A 78 -9.27 -10.58 -10.58
C GLY A 78 -7.88 -10.82 -11.16
N GLY A 79 -7.36 -9.90 -11.96
CA GLY A 79 -5.96 -9.93 -12.42
C GLY A 79 -4.95 -9.72 -11.29
N TYR A 80 -5.33 -8.96 -10.24
CA TYR A 80 -4.56 -8.81 -9.02
C TYR A 80 -5.20 -9.67 -7.92
N GLN A 81 -4.52 -10.74 -7.51
CA GLN A 81 -5.07 -11.76 -6.62
C GLN A 81 -3.97 -12.47 -5.82
N TYR A 82 -4.34 -13.04 -4.68
CA TYR A 82 -3.45 -13.91 -3.92
C TYR A 82 -3.31 -15.27 -4.60
N LYS A 83 -2.07 -15.78 -4.69
CA LYS A 83 -1.82 -17.08 -5.32
C LYS A 83 -2.23 -18.21 -4.38
N ARG A 84 -3.08 -19.13 -4.86
CA ARG A 84 -3.39 -20.38 -4.14
C ARG A 84 -2.16 -21.29 -4.09
N MET A 85 -1.85 -21.80 -2.90
CA MET A 85 -0.80 -22.78 -2.67
C MET A 85 -1.41 -24.18 -2.69
N GLN A 86 -0.85 -25.07 -3.50
CA GLN A 86 -1.26 -26.48 -3.50
C GLN A 86 -0.60 -27.19 -2.32
N MET A 87 -1.28 -27.22 -1.18
CA MET A 87 -0.93 -28.07 -0.05
C MET A 87 -1.99 -29.17 0.07
N SER A 88 -1.55 -30.39 0.35
CA SER A 88 -2.44 -31.55 0.41
C SER A 88 -3.44 -31.42 1.57
N GLY A 89 -4.69 -31.09 1.26
CA GLY A 89 -5.82 -31.13 2.19
C GLY A 89 -6.38 -29.79 2.68
N GLU A 90 -5.69 -28.66 2.49
CA GLU A 90 -6.16 -27.33 2.92
C GLU A 90 -5.97 -26.28 1.80
N GLU A 91 -6.98 -25.42 1.58
CA GLU A 91 -6.82 -24.24 0.74
C GLU A 91 -6.04 -23.16 1.50
N ARG A 92 -4.74 -23.06 1.22
CA ARG A 92 -3.91 -21.93 1.69
C ARG A 92 -3.61 -20.97 0.55
N TYR A 93 -3.58 -19.67 0.87
CA TYR A 93 -3.15 -18.61 -0.03
C TYR A 93 -1.81 -18.05 0.45
N LYS A 94 -1.05 -17.43 -0.45
CA LYS A 94 0.13 -16.66 -0.05
C LYS A 94 -0.29 -15.40 0.71
N ASP A 95 0.56 -14.97 1.65
CA ASP A 95 0.34 -13.74 2.42
C ASP A 95 0.47 -12.46 1.57
N LYS A 96 1.12 -12.59 0.40
CA LYS A 96 1.30 -11.48 -0.55
C LYS A 96 0.63 -11.77 -1.90
N PRO A 97 0.09 -10.74 -2.57
CA PRO A 97 -0.49 -10.87 -3.90
C PRO A 97 0.49 -11.47 -4.93
N ASP A 98 -0.04 -12.16 -5.93
CA ASP A 98 0.76 -12.78 -6.98
C ASP A 98 1.40 -11.72 -7.87
N LYS A 99 2.72 -11.80 -8.06
CA LYS A 99 3.44 -10.86 -8.93
C LYS A 99 3.17 -11.20 -10.39
N ASN A 100 2.54 -10.27 -11.09
CA ASN A 100 2.18 -10.43 -12.50
C ASN A 100 2.10 -9.06 -13.19
N LYS A 101 1.67 -9.02 -14.45
CA LYS A 101 1.57 -7.76 -15.21
C LYS A 101 0.60 -6.73 -14.60
N TYR A 102 -0.32 -7.16 -13.73
CA TYR A 102 -1.28 -6.30 -13.03
C TYR A 102 -0.77 -5.85 -11.65
N SER A 103 0.22 -6.54 -11.05
CA SER A 103 0.70 -6.20 -9.72
C SER A 103 1.41 -4.85 -9.66
N HIS A 104 2.24 -4.54 -10.66
CA HIS A 104 2.95 -3.26 -10.73
C HIS A 104 2.03 -2.03 -10.75
N PRO A 105 1.06 -1.93 -11.68
CA PRO A 105 0.14 -0.79 -11.68
C PRO A 105 -0.79 -0.78 -10.46
N ALA A 106 -1.14 -1.95 -9.91
CA ALA A 106 -1.92 -2.02 -8.67
C ALA A 106 -1.14 -1.54 -7.44
N ASP A 107 0.15 -1.88 -7.34
CA ASP A 107 1.02 -1.39 -6.26
C ASP A 107 1.16 0.14 -6.33
N ALA A 108 1.34 0.69 -7.54
CA ALA A 108 1.40 2.15 -7.75
C ALA A 108 0.09 2.84 -7.35
N GLU A 109 -1.06 2.27 -7.72
CA GLU A 109 -2.39 2.75 -7.30
C GLU A 109 -2.54 2.75 -5.77
N GLN A 110 -2.03 1.71 -5.10
CA GLN A 110 -2.09 1.62 -3.64
C GLN A 110 -1.21 2.66 -2.95
N TYR A 111 -0.01 2.94 -3.48
CA TYR A 111 0.83 4.03 -2.96
C TYR A 111 0.16 5.39 -3.12
N LEU A 112 -0.50 5.62 -4.27
CA LEU A 112 -1.30 6.81 -4.49
C LEU A 112 -2.40 6.93 -3.43
N ALA A 113 -3.22 5.88 -3.28
CA ALA A 113 -4.30 5.88 -2.29
C ALA A 113 -3.78 6.09 -0.85
N LEU A 114 -2.67 5.45 -0.48
CA LEU A 114 -2.06 5.59 0.83
C LEU A 114 -1.58 7.02 1.09
N GLY A 115 -0.96 7.67 0.10
CA GLY A 115 -0.58 9.08 0.21
C GLY A 115 -1.78 10.01 0.42
N PHE A 116 -2.82 9.84 -0.39
CA PHE A 116 -4.03 10.68 -0.34
C PHE A 116 -4.94 10.41 0.85
N MET A 117 -4.91 9.21 1.45
CA MET A 117 -5.74 8.87 2.62
C MET A 117 -5.32 9.61 3.89
N GLY A 118 -4.20 10.34 3.86
CA GLY A 118 -3.62 11.01 5.02
C GLY A 118 -2.45 10.23 5.61
N GLY A 119 -1.66 9.59 4.75
CA GLY A 119 -0.54 8.75 5.12
C GLY A 119 0.53 9.38 6.02
N TYR A 120 0.48 10.66 6.38
CA TYR A 120 1.28 11.20 7.48
C TYR A 120 0.69 10.80 8.85
N VAL A 121 0.65 9.50 9.15
CA VAL A 121 0.72 9.12 10.55
C VAL A 121 2.19 9.33 10.93
N VAL A 122 2.48 10.47 11.56
CA VAL A 122 3.73 10.63 12.32
C VAL A 122 3.86 9.38 13.18
N ASP A 123 4.99 8.70 13.07
CA ASP A 123 5.29 7.51 13.83
C ASP A 123 5.06 7.82 15.31
N SER A 124 3.92 7.38 15.85
CA SER A 124 3.68 7.38 17.29
C SER A 124 4.41 6.19 17.86
N SER A 125 5.74 6.21 17.73
CA SER A 125 6.68 5.37 18.45
C SER A 125 6.97 5.91 19.85
N ASP A 126 6.18 6.88 20.31
CA ASP A 126 6.08 7.34 21.70
C ASP A 126 4.61 7.16 22.11
N ASP A 127 4.27 6.02 22.69
CA ASP A 127 3.17 5.80 23.67
C ASP A 127 2.87 4.29 23.77
N TYR A 128 3.85 3.55 24.30
CA TYR A 128 3.52 2.34 25.08
C TYR A 128 3.24 2.82 26.51
N ASP A 129 1.99 3.15 26.82
CA ASP A 129 1.50 3.07 28.19
C ASP A 129 0.52 1.91 28.27
N ASP A 130 1.05 0.84 28.84
CA ASP A 130 0.43 -0.43 29.15
C ASP A 130 -0.53 -0.23 30.35
N ASP A 131 -1.62 0.51 30.16
CA ASP A 131 -2.71 0.60 31.14
C ASP A 131 -3.96 -0.08 30.58
N PHE A 132 -3.96 -1.39 30.79
CA PHE A 132 -5.13 -2.24 30.93
C PHE A 132 -6.13 -1.61 31.91
N ASP A 133 -7.21 -0.98 31.43
CA ASP A 133 -8.44 -0.85 32.22
C ASP A 133 -9.68 -0.56 31.35
N ASP A 134 -10.65 -1.46 31.52
CA ASP A 134 -12.10 -1.38 31.32
C ASP A 134 -12.70 -1.02 29.93
N TYR A 135 -13.13 -2.07 29.22
CA TYR A 135 -13.96 -1.98 28.02
C TYR A 135 -15.45 -1.90 28.44
N GLU A 136 -15.97 -0.68 28.62
CA GLU A 136 -17.43 -0.45 28.58
C GLU A 136 -17.86 -0.24 27.11
N ASP A 137 -18.70 -1.16 26.64
CA ASP A 137 -19.34 -1.20 25.34
C ASP A 137 -20.28 0.01 25.14
N VAL A 138 -19.85 1.01 24.36
CA VAL A 138 -20.74 2.06 23.85
C VAL A 138 -20.51 2.34 22.36
N GLY A 139 -21.31 1.67 21.54
CA GLY A 139 -22.12 2.34 20.53
C GLY A 139 -21.39 2.98 19.35
N VAL A 140 -21.23 2.16 18.30
CA VAL A 140 -20.97 2.58 16.91
C VAL A 140 -21.85 3.78 16.49
N MET A 141 -21.23 4.87 16.05
CA MET A 141 -21.84 5.78 15.05
C MET A 141 -20.79 6.15 14.00
N GLY A 142 -20.85 5.42 12.88
CA GLY A 142 -20.21 5.82 11.64
C GLY A 142 -21.04 6.89 10.92
N TYR A 143 -20.33 7.72 10.15
CA TYR A 143 -20.88 8.47 9.01
C TYR A 143 -20.15 7.99 7.76
#